data_AF-A0A9D7MUP8-F1
#
_entry.id   AF-A0A9D7MUP8-F1
#
_cell.length_a   1.000
_cell.length_b   1.000
_cell.length_c   1.000
_cell.angle_alpha   90.00
_cell.angle_beta   90.00
_cell.angle_gamma   90.00
#
_symmetry.space_group_name_H-M   'P 1'
#
loop_
_entity.id
_entity.type
_entity.pdbx_description
1 polymer ?
#
loop_
_entity_poly.entity_id
_entity_poly.type
_entity_poly.pdbx_seq_one_letter_code
_entity_poly.pdbx_strand_id
1 'polypeptide(L)'
;MSNLFTTLKVLGIILIIILGLTISGGSVSNILPLGESPTAEYGSSLGLFGAMFAAMLGAFWAYDGWNNIGYLGGEIKNPKRNIPLALFTGVTTVMIIYLITNFTFLYVMPVNEIIEVSKQDNTIIAVEVMRKFLSGGSAFSFQY
;
A
#
# COMPACT_ATOMS: atom_id res chain seq x y z
N MET A 1 24.98 4.08 8.06
CA MET A 1 23.66 4.70 8.35
C MET A 1 22.53 4.20 7.43
N SER A 2 22.74 4.00 6.13
CA SER A 2 21.70 3.58 5.16
C SER A 2 20.94 2.29 5.54
N ASN A 3 21.63 1.25 5.96
CA ASN A 3 20.99 -0.04 6.32
C ASN A 3 20.05 0.09 7.53
N LEU A 4 20.39 0.94 8.50
CA LEU A 4 19.55 1.16 9.69
C LEU A 4 18.20 1.79 9.32
N PHE A 5 18.21 2.80 8.45
CA PHE A 5 16.97 3.43 7.99
C PHE A 5 16.10 2.48 7.16
N THR A 6 16.71 1.64 6.30
CA THR A 6 15.97 0.62 5.55
C THR A 6 15.34 -0.41 6.47
N THR A 7 16.10 -0.93 7.45
CA THR A 7 15.59 -1.89 8.43
C THR A 7 14.45 -1.29 9.26
N LEU A 8 14.59 -0.05 9.73
CA LEU A 8 13.55 0.64 10.49
C LEU A 8 12.27 0.85 9.66
N LYS A 9 12.38 1.25 8.39
CA LYS A 9 11.21 1.40 7.50
C LYS A 9 10.48 0.08 7.32
N VAL A 10 11.20 -1.00 7.03
CA VAL A 10 10.60 -2.33 6.84
C VAL A 10 9.94 -2.83 8.13
N LEU A 11 10.60 -2.66 9.28
CA LEU A 11 10.03 -3.00 10.58
C LEU A 11 8.76 -2.19 10.89
N GLY A 12 8.75 -0.89 10.55
CA GLY A 12 7.57 -0.04 10.71
C GLY A 12 6.39 -0.53 9.89
N ILE A 13 6.61 -0.92 8.64
CA ILE A 13 5.55 -1.49 7.78
C ILE A 13 5.03 -2.81 8.35
N ILE A 14 5.93 -3.71 8.77
CA ILE A 14 5.55 -5.00 9.38
C ILE A 14 4.73 -4.78 10.65
N LEU A 15 5.14 -3.82 11.48
CA LEU A 15 4.42 -3.47 12.71
C LEU A 15 3.01 -2.95 12.40
N ILE A 16 2.86 -2.07 11.41
CA ILE A 16 1.55 -1.58 10.95
C ILE A 16 0.66 -2.74 10.46
N ILE A 17 1.23 -3.69 9.70
CA ILE A 17 0.50 -4.86 9.21
C ILE A 17 0.00 -5.72 10.38
N ILE A 18 0.89 -6.08 11.31
CA ILE A 18 0.53 -6.93 12.46
C ILE A 18 -0.53 -6.26 13.32
N LEU A 19 -0.32 -4.98 13.63
CA LEU A 19 -1.25 -4.19 14.42
C LEU A 19 -2.62 -4.10 13.73
N GLY A 20 -2.65 -3.76 12.43
CA GLY A 20 -3.88 -3.65 11.64
C GLY A 20 -4.68 -4.95 11.54
N LEU A 21 -4.02 -6.12 11.58
CA LEU A 21 -4.69 -7.43 11.53
C LEU A 21 -5.13 -7.95 12.92
N THR A 22 -4.59 -7.42 14.03
CA THR A 22 -4.81 -7.97 15.38
C THR A 22 -5.72 -7.11 16.27
N ILE A 23 -5.86 -5.81 16.01
CA ILE A 23 -6.69 -4.91 16.82
C ILE A 23 -8.14 -4.86 16.30
N SER A 24 -9.09 -4.82 17.24
CA SER A 24 -10.52 -5.15 17.10
C SER A 24 -11.40 -4.16 16.32
N GLY A 25 -10.88 -3.56 15.25
CA GLY A 25 -11.64 -2.66 14.37
C GLY A 25 -11.77 -3.14 12.92
N GLY A 26 -11.02 -4.18 12.54
CA GLY A 26 -11.06 -4.73 11.19
C GLY A 26 -12.11 -5.82 11.02
N SER A 27 -12.81 -5.80 9.89
CA SER A 27 -13.79 -6.83 9.55
C SER A 27 -13.55 -7.31 8.13
N VAL A 28 -13.64 -8.62 7.92
CA VAL A 28 -13.60 -9.22 6.58
C VAL A 28 -14.76 -8.70 5.71
N SER A 29 -15.84 -8.19 6.32
CA SER A 29 -16.94 -7.53 5.60
C SER A 29 -16.54 -6.22 4.89
N ASN A 30 -15.50 -5.52 5.38
CA ASN A 30 -15.00 -4.30 4.73
C ASN A 30 -14.30 -4.60 3.40
N ILE A 31 -13.90 -5.86 3.21
CA ILE A 31 -13.30 -6.41 1.99
C ILE A 31 -14.41 -6.81 0.98
N LEU A 32 -15.67 -6.89 1.40
CA LEU A 32 -16.77 -7.47 0.63
C LEU A 32 -17.63 -6.52 -0.26
N PRO A 33 -17.19 -5.34 -0.74
CA PRO A 33 -17.79 -4.76 -1.93
C PRO A 33 -17.11 -5.23 -3.23
N LEU A 34 -16.26 -6.28 -3.19
CA LEU A 34 -15.61 -6.87 -4.38
C LEU A 34 -16.59 -7.44 -5.43
N GLY A 35 -17.88 -7.53 -5.11
CA GLY A 35 -18.93 -8.07 -5.98
C GLY A 35 -20.06 -7.10 -6.34
N GLU A 36 -20.06 -5.87 -5.82
CA GLU A 36 -21.04 -4.87 -6.27
C GLU A 36 -20.56 -4.28 -7.59
N SER A 37 -21.43 -4.32 -8.61
CA SER A 37 -21.17 -3.66 -9.90
C SER A 37 -20.66 -2.25 -9.63
N PRO A 38 -19.54 -1.82 -10.25
CA PRO A 38 -19.04 -0.48 -10.05
C PRO A 38 -20.07 0.47 -10.68
N THR A 39 -20.96 0.99 -9.84
CA THR A 39 -21.78 2.18 -10.10
C THR A 39 -20.91 3.44 -10.13
N ALA A 40 -19.58 3.28 -10.17
CA ALA A 40 -18.58 4.32 -10.28
C ALA A 40 -18.77 5.09 -11.59
N GLU A 41 -19.06 6.37 -11.45
CA GLU A 41 -19.04 7.32 -12.55
C GLU A 41 -17.58 7.53 -12.97
N TYR A 42 -17.20 6.95 -14.12
CA TYR A 42 -15.83 7.03 -14.59
C TYR A 42 -15.57 8.40 -15.23
N GLY A 43 -14.67 9.19 -14.64
CA GLY A 43 -14.27 10.49 -15.17
C GLY A 43 -13.49 10.46 -16.50
N SER A 44 -13.31 9.29 -17.12
CA SER A 44 -12.60 9.13 -18.39
C SER A 44 -13.52 8.57 -19.47
N SER A 45 -13.33 9.01 -20.72
CA SER A 45 -14.04 8.47 -21.89
C SER A 45 -13.74 6.98 -22.14
N LEU A 46 -12.67 6.45 -21.54
CA LEU A 46 -12.30 5.05 -21.56
C LEU A 46 -13.00 4.22 -20.47
N GLY A 47 -13.84 4.85 -19.64
CA GLY A 47 -14.59 4.19 -18.57
C GLY A 47 -13.67 3.49 -17.57
N LEU A 48 -14.01 2.24 -17.25
CA LEU A 48 -13.23 1.36 -16.37
C LEU A 48 -11.77 1.23 -16.80
N PHE A 49 -11.49 1.15 -18.10
CA PHE A 49 -10.11 1.01 -18.59
C PHE A 49 -9.26 2.21 -18.21
N GLY A 50 -9.77 3.44 -18.38
CA GLY A 50 -9.03 4.64 -17.99
C GLY A 50 -8.80 4.72 -16.49
N ALA A 51 -9.78 4.32 -15.68
CA ALA A 51 -9.62 4.25 -14.22
C ALA A 51 -8.57 3.20 -13.81
N MET A 52 -8.56 2.04 -14.46
CA MET A 52 -7.53 1.02 -14.24
C MET A 52 -6.14 1.51 -14.62
N PHE A 53 -5.98 2.17 -15.77
CA PHE A 53 -4.70 2.74 -16.18
C PHE A 53 -4.19 3.79 -15.19
N ALA A 54 -5.07 4.68 -14.71
CA ALA A 54 -4.71 5.67 -13.71
C ALA A 54 -4.25 5.02 -12.39
N ALA A 55 -4.98 4.01 -11.91
CA ALA A 55 -4.61 3.25 -10.71
C ALA A 55 -3.28 2.51 -10.88
N MET A 56 -3.07 1.87 -12.04
CA MET A 56 -1.81 1.19 -12.37
C MET A 56 -0.63 2.15 -12.45
N LEU A 57 -0.82 3.35 -12.99
CA LEU A 57 0.21 4.37 -13.05
C LEU A 57 0.65 4.80 -11.64
N GLY A 58 -0.30 5.03 -10.73
CA GLY A 58 0.00 5.32 -9.32
C GLY A 58 0.78 4.17 -8.65
N ALA A 59 0.38 2.92 -8.90
CA ALA A 59 1.11 1.76 -8.41
C ALA A 59 2.53 1.67 -8.99
N PHE A 60 2.72 1.99 -10.28
CA PHE A 60 4.02 1.95 -10.94
C PHE A 60 5.05 2.90 -10.31
N TRP A 61 4.63 4.12 -9.95
CA TRP A 61 5.48 5.08 -9.23
C TRP A 61 5.98 4.54 -7.89
N ALA A 62 5.21 3.70 -7.22
CA ALA A 62 5.57 3.07 -5.96
C ALA A 62 6.68 1.99 -6.10
N TYR A 63 6.91 1.49 -7.32
CA TYR A 63 7.94 0.48 -7.63
C TYR A 63 9.19 1.06 -8.29
N ASP A 64 9.26 2.38 -8.55
CA ASP A 64 10.45 3.01 -9.13
C ASP A 64 11.64 2.91 -8.15
N GLY A 65 12.77 2.38 -8.65
CA GLY A 65 13.92 2.01 -7.82
C GLY A 65 14.99 1.19 -8.53
N TRP A 66 14.68 0.66 -9.71
CA TRP A 66 15.63 -0.09 -10.56
C TRP A 66 16.81 0.75 -11.05
N ASN A 67 16.66 2.08 -11.13
CA ASN A 67 17.70 2.99 -11.63
C ASN A 67 19.00 2.92 -10.82
N ASN A 68 18.91 2.54 -9.53
CA ASN A 68 20.07 2.46 -8.64
C ASN A 68 20.91 1.19 -8.84
N ILE A 69 20.38 0.16 -9.49
CA ILE A 69 21.04 -1.15 -9.65
C ILE A 69 22.13 -1.11 -10.72
N GLY A 70 21.98 -0.22 -11.72
CA GLY A 70 23.01 0.00 -12.75
C GLY A 70 24.33 0.51 -12.18
N TYR A 71 24.28 1.36 -11.14
CA TYR A 71 25.46 1.94 -10.51
C TYR A 71 26.25 0.94 -9.66
N LEU A 72 25.57 -0.08 -9.12
CA LEU A 72 26.20 -1.14 -8.30
C LEU A 72 26.78 -2.29 -9.16
N GLY A 73 26.55 -2.27 -10.48
CA GLY A 73 26.94 -3.36 -11.38
C GLY A 73 28.45 -3.67 -11.41
N GLY A 74 29.31 -2.71 -11.08
CA GLY A 74 30.77 -2.89 -11.04
C GLY A 74 31.29 -3.68 -9.83
N GLU A 75 30.54 -3.72 -8.73
CA GLU A 75 30.92 -4.40 -7.49
C GLU A 75 30.26 -5.78 -7.33
N ILE A 76 29.26 -6.07 -8.18
CA ILE A 76 28.50 -7.31 -8.13
C ILE A 76 29.28 -8.43 -8.80
N LYS A 77 29.63 -9.45 -8.02
CA LYS A 77 30.20 -10.71 -8.53
C LYS A 77 29.21 -11.37 -9.49
N ASN A 78 29.61 -11.69 -10.73
CA ASN A 78 28.76 -12.30 -11.77
C ASN A 78 27.46 -11.50 -12.07
N PRO A 79 27.57 -10.26 -12.59
CA PRO A 79 26.44 -9.35 -12.75
C PRO A 79 25.36 -9.89 -13.71
N LYS A 80 25.75 -10.63 -14.77
CA LYS A 80 24.81 -11.24 -15.73
C LYS A 80 23.75 -12.14 -15.10
N ARG A 81 24.05 -12.78 -13.96
CA ARG A 81 23.13 -13.68 -13.25
C ARG A 81 22.56 -13.03 -12.00
N ASN A 82 23.39 -12.32 -11.25
CA ASN A 82 23.00 -11.79 -9.95
C ASN A 82 22.15 -10.52 -10.04
N ILE A 83 22.33 -9.69 -11.07
CA ILE A 83 21.48 -8.50 -11.27
C ILE A 83 20.03 -8.89 -11.58
N PRO A 84 19.73 -9.77 -12.56
CA PRO A 84 18.35 -10.20 -12.82
C PRO A 84 17.71 -10.88 -11.61
N LEU A 85 18.47 -11.72 -10.88
CA LEU A 85 17.95 -12.39 -9.68
C LEU A 85 17.65 -11.40 -8.55
N ALA A 86 18.54 -10.45 -8.28
CA ALA A 86 18.34 -9.43 -7.24
C ALA A 86 17.15 -8.51 -7.58
N LEU A 87 16.98 -8.16 -8.86
CA LEU A 87 15.80 -7.43 -9.34
C LEU A 87 14.53 -8.23 -9.10
N PHE A 88 14.50 -9.48 -9.54
CA PHE A 88 13.33 -10.34 -9.39
C PHE A 88 12.95 -10.53 -7.92
N THR A 89 13.90 -10.91 -7.06
CA THR A 89 13.63 -11.12 -5.63
C THR A 89 13.24 -9.83 -4.91
N GLY A 90 13.88 -8.70 -5.24
CA GLY A 90 13.53 -7.40 -4.70
C GLY A 90 12.11 -6.98 -5.07
N VAL A 91 11.77 -7.03 -6.37
CA VAL A 91 10.43 -6.69 -6.86
C VAL A 91 9.37 -7.61 -6.28
N THR A 92 9.58 -8.93 -6.27
CA THR A 92 8.63 -9.88 -5.68
C THR A 92 8.43 -9.64 -4.19
N THR A 93 9.49 -9.33 -3.44
CA THR A 93 9.38 -9.03 -2.00
C THR A 93 8.54 -7.77 -1.77
N VAL A 94 8.83 -6.70 -2.49
CA VAL A 94 8.08 -5.45 -2.39
C VAL A 94 6.62 -5.66 -2.80
N MET A 95 6.36 -6.41 -3.87
CA MET A 95 5.02 -6.76 -4.33
C MET A 95 4.21 -7.46 -3.22
N ILE A 96 4.77 -8.46 -2.55
CA ILE A 96 4.10 -9.18 -1.46
C ILE A 96 3.77 -8.22 -0.31
N ILE A 97 4.71 -7.37 0.10
CA ILE A 97 4.50 -6.38 1.17
C ILE A 97 3.37 -5.42 0.79
N TYR A 98 3.36 -4.94 -0.46
CA TYR A 98 2.30 -4.05 -0.96
C TYR A 98 0.93 -4.72 -0.93
N LEU A 99 0.82 -5.97 -1.39
CA LEU A 99 -0.45 -6.70 -1.37
C LEU A 99 -0.98 -6.87 0.05
N ILE A 100 -0.11 -7.26 0.99
CA ILE A 100 -0.50 -7.43 2.39
C ILE A 100 -0.91 -6.09 3.03
N THR A 101 -0.19 -5.02 2.71
CA THR A 101 -0.50 -3.68 3.22
C THR A 101 -1.86 -3.19 2.70
N ASN A 102 -2.11 -3.30 1.39
CA ASN A 102 -3.40 -2.93 0.80
C ASN A 102 -4.55 -3.76 1.37
N PHE A 103 -4.34 -5.07 1.54
CA PHE A 103 -5.31 -5.94 2.20
C PHE A 103 -5.62 -5.49 3.63
N THR A 104 -4.59 -5.13 4.41
CA THR A 104 -4.75 -4.65 5.78
C THR A 104 -5.53 -3.32 5.81
N PHE A 105 -5.30 -2.44 4.84
CA PHE A 105 -6.06 -1.18 4.75
C PHE A 105 -7.54 -1.43 4.49
N LEU A 106 -7.88 -2.32 3.55
CA LEU A 106 -9.27 -2.69 3.26
C LEU A 106 -9.93 -3.46 4.40
N TYR A 107 -9.17 -4.22 5.18
CA TYR A 107 -9.66 -4.88 6.38
C TYR A 107 -10.11 -3.86 7.44
N VAL A 108 -9.36 -2.76 7.60
CA VAL A 108 -9.62 -1.71 8.60
C VAL A 108 -10.65 -0.67 8.12
N MET A 109 -10.63 -0.29 6.85
CA MET A 109 -11.47 0.78 6.31
C MET A 109 -12.18 0.34 5.03
N PRO A 110 -13.51 0.46 4.94
CA PRO A 110 -14.26 0.13 3.72
C PRO A 110 -13.93 1.13 2.61
N VAL A 111 -14.01 0.66 1.36
CA VAL A 111 -13.62 1.41 0.15
C VAL A 111 -14.31 2.78 0.05
N ASN A 112 -15.58 2.88 0.46
CA ASN A 112 -16.35 4.13 0.39
C ASN A 112 -15.72 5.25 1.23
N GLU A 113 -15.23 4.93 2.43
CA GLU A 113 -14.55 5.90 3.28
C GLU A 113 -13.19 6.31 2.69
N ILE A 114 -12.46 5.36 2.08
CA ILE A 114 -11.19 5.66 1.40
C ILE A 114 -11.42 6.65 0.24
N ILE A 115 -12.52 6.49 -0.50
CA ILE A 115 -12.89 7.42 -1.59
C ILE A 115 -13.19 8.81 -1.03
N GLU A 116 -13.94 8.93 0.07
CA GLU A 116 -14.24 10.22 0.70
C GLU A 116 -12.97 10.93 1.18
N VAL A 117 -12.05 10.19 1.82
CA VAL A 117 -10.75 10.74 2.25
C VAL A 117 -9.92 11.16 1.04
N SER A 118 -9.91 10.37 -0.04
CA SER A 118 -9.12 10.66 -1.24
C SER A 118 -9.57 11.92 -2.01
N LYS A 119 -10.79 12.42 -1.76
CA LYS A 119 -11.29 13.67 -2.35
C LYS A 119 -10.72 14.92 -1.68
N GLN A 120 -10.04 14.77 -0.54
CA GLN A 120 -9.37 15.88 0.13
C GLN A 120 -7.93 16.04 -0.38
N ASP A 121 -7.62 17.22 -0.93
CA ASP A 121 -6.27 17.58 -1.33
C ASP A 121 -5.31 17.51 -0.12
N ASN A 122 -4.18 16.80 -0.27
CA ASN A 122 -3.13 16.53 0.74
C ASN A 122 -3.39 15.46 1.81
N THR A 123 -4.36 14.57 1.65
CA THR A 123 -4.49 13.43 2.58
C THR A 123 -3.53 12.28 2.25
N ILE A 124 -2.92 11.71 3.28
CA ILE A 124 -2.16 10.47 3.18
C ILE A 124 -3.06 9.35 3.71
N ILE A 125 -3.59 8.51 2.82
CA ILE A 125 -4.53 7.42 3.17
C ILE A 125 -3.99 6.55 4.31
N ALA A 126 -2.69 6.22 4.29
CA ALA A 126 -2.07 5.44 5.35
C ALA A 126 -2.16 6.11 6.75
N VAL A 127 -2.06 7.44 6.82
CA VAL A 127 -2.20 8.18 8.10
C VAL A 127 -3.64 8.12 8.58
N GLU A 128 -4.62 8.21 7.68
CA GLU A 128 -6.03 8.17 8.05
C GLU A 128 -6.46 6.77 8.49
N VAL A 129 -5.99 5.74 7.79
CA VAL A 129 -6.14 4.35 8.25
C VAL A 129 -5.53 4.17 9.64
N MET A 130 -4.35 4.72 9.89
CA MET A 130 -3.72 4.68 11.21
C MET A 130 -4.48 5.50 12.27
N ARG A 131 -5.09 6.63 11.91
CA ARG A 131 -5.94 7.43 12.82
C ARG A 131 -7.20 6.66 13.19
N LYS A 132 -7.88 6.07 12.22
CA LYS A 132 -9.04 5.19 12.46
C LYS A 132 -8.67 3.96 13.28
N PHE A 133 -7.50 3.40 13.01
CA PHE A 133 -6.90 2.30 13.76
C PHE A 133 -6.64 2.65 15.24
N LEU A 134 -6.04 3.82 15.51
CA LEU A 134 -5.76 4.28 16.87
C LEU A 134 -7.02 4.76 17.60
N SER A 135 -7.95 5.41 16.88
CA SER A 135 -9.21 5.88 17.46
C SER A 135 -10.17 4.74 17.77
N GLY A 136 -10.16 3.64 17.01
CA GLY A 136 -10.92 2.42 17.32
C GLY A 136 -10.44 1.69 18.58
N GLY A 137 -9.17 1.86 18.98
CA GLY A 137 -8.63 1.41 20.26
C GLY A 137 -8.92 2.35 21.44
N SER A 138 -9.25 3.61 21.16
CA SER A 138 -9.63 4.64 22.15
C SER A 138 -11.08 5.09 22.06
N ALA A 139 -11.93 4.39 21.29
CA ALA A 139 -13.34 4.74 21.04
C ALA A 139 -14.27 4.48 22.25
N PHE A 140 -13.72 4.57 23.47
CA PHE A 140 -14.46 4.84 24.71
C PHE A 140 -14.12 6.20 25.36
N SER A 141 -13.35 7.06 24.69
CA SER A 141 -13.17 8.46 25.09
C SER A 141 -12.63 9.22 23.87
N PHE A 142 -13.36 10.08 23.16
CA PHE A 142 -14.19 11.16 23.64
C PHE A 142 -15.22 11.49 22.54
N GLN A 143 -16.50 11.38 22.89
CA GLN A 143 -17.52 12.28 22.36
C GLN A 143 -17.21 13.67 22.93
N TYR A 144 -17.04 14.69 22.08
CA TYR A 144 -17.63 16.03 22.17
C TYR A 144 -17.24 16.83 20.92
#